data_AF-A0A1F8S4V9-F1
#
_entry.id   AF-A0A1F8S4V9-F1
#
_cell.length_a   1.000
_cell.length_b   1.000
_cell.length_c   1.000
_cell.angle_alpha   90.00
_cell.angle_beta   90.00
_cell.angle_gamma   90.00
#
_symmetry.space_group_name_H-M   'P 1'
#
loop_
_entity.id
_entity.type
_entity.pdbx_description
1 polymer ?
#
loop_
_entity_poly.entity_id
_entity_poly.type
_entity_poly.pdbx_seq_one_letter_code
_entity_poly.pdbx_strand_id
1 'polypeptide(L)'
;MAALLPLGLLAACGEPAPSPQLVGITTEPAPADICMEALISGVLVPHAGWGLALQTPGTGELSRPVFPFGYRAAVDGDRVALVDEDGRLVARTGDLIQSSGGFVGGEGNPLVVLCDDTIMVVGPGA
;
A
#
# COMPACT_ATOMS: atom_id res chain seq x y z
N MET A 1 30.92 -19.71 53.44
CA MET A 1 31.61 -19.10 52.30
C MET A 1 30.61 -19.05 51.15
N ALA A 2 30.16 -17.86 50.78
CA ALA A 2 29.15 -17.65 49.74
C ALA A 2 29.83 -17.55 48.37
N ALA A 3 29.40 -18.37 47.40
CA ALA A 3 29.86 -18.31 46.03
C ALA A 3 28.91 -17.41 45.21
N LEU A 4 29.44 -16.30 44.71
CA LEU A 4 28.75 -15.34 43.85
C LEU A 4 28.76 -15.85 42.40
N LEU A 5 27.57 -16.05 41.83
CA LEU A 5 27.36 -16.31 40.40
C LEU A 5 27.50 -14.99 39.60
N PRO A 6 28.28 -14.92 38.52
CA PRO A 6 28.30 -13.75 37.66
C PRO A 6 27.09 -13.79 36.72
N LEU A 7 26.16 -12.86 36.89
CA LEU A 7 25.16 -12.53 35.88
C LEU A 7 25.88 -11.98 34.65
N GLY A 8 25.98 -12.80 33.59
CA GLY A 8 26.39 -12.35 32.27
C GLY A 8 25.32 -11.42 31.69
N LEU A 9 25.61 -10.12 31.62
CA LEU A 9 24.89 -9.19 30.77
C LEU A 9 25.09 -9.60 29.31
N LEU A 10 24.10 -10.27 28.73
CA LEU A 10 23.96 -10.36 27.29
C LEU A 10 23.51 -8.97 26.80
N ALA A 11 24.49 -8.13 26.44
CA ALA A 11 24.25 -6.95 25.63
C ALA A 11 23.76 -7.43 24.26
N ALA A 12 22.45 -7.47 24.06
CA ALA A 12 21.87 -7.57 22.72
C ALA A 12 22.26 -6.29 21.98
N CYS A 13 23.28 -6.39 21.11
CA CYS A 13 23.51 -5.38 20.07
C CYS A 13 22.22 -5.28 19.26
N GLY A 14 21.46 -4.20 19.46
CA GLY A 14 20.34 -3.87 18.60
C GLY A 14 20.91 -3.58 17.22
N GLU A 15 20.82 -4.57 16.32
CA GLU A 15 21.04 -4.32 14.91
C GLU A 15 20.03 -3.27 14.45
N PRO A 16 20.48 -2.21 13.74
CA PRO A 16 19.55 -1.26 13.15
C PRO A 16 18.56 -2.04 12.28
N ALA A 17 17.27 -1.92 12.58
CA ALA A 17 16.26 -2.50 11.71
C ALA A 17 16.50 -1.99 10.28
N PRO A 18 16.51 -2.87 9.27
CA PRO A 18 16.73 -2.43 7.89
C PRO A 18 15.72 -1.36 7.53
N SER A 19 16.20 -0.25 6.95
CA SER A 19 15.34 0.83 6.48
C SER A 19 14.33 0.25 5.47
N PRO A 20 13.03 0.60 5.57
CA PRO A 20 12.04 0.09 4.64
C PRO A 20 12.41 0.47 3.21
N GLN A 21 12.42 -0.51 2.32
CA GLN A 21 12.67 -0.28 0.90
C GLN A 21 11.41 0.35 0.28
N LEU A 22 11.48 1.64 -0.01
CA LEU A 22 10.37 2.37 -0.61
C LEU A 22 10.14 1.95 -2.07
N VAL A 23 8.86 1.86 -2.44
CA VAL A 23 8.39 1.59 -3.80
C VAL A 23 7.75 2.87 -4.33
N GLY A 24 8.20 3.33 -5.50
CA GLY A 24 7.65 4.53 -6.14
C GLY A 24 6.23 4.29 -6.61
N ILE A 25 5.28 5.12 -6.16
CA ILE A 25 3.87 5.12 -6.58
C ILE A 25 3.48 6.53 -7.04
N THR A 26 2.31 6.64 -7.67
CA THR A 26 1.75 7.93 -8.08
C THR A 26 0.76 8.38 -7.02
N THR A 27 0.94 9.58 -6.48
CA THR A 27 -0.01 10.19 -5.54
C THR A 27 -0.54 11.50 -6.09
N GLU A 28 -1.67 11.96 -5.56
CA GLU A 28 -2.09 13.34 -5.72
C GLU A 28 -0.98 14.30 -5.19
N PRO A 29 -0.79 15.48 -5.81
CA PRO A 29 0.28 16.41 -5.45
C PRO A 29 -0.03 17.22 -4.17
N ALA A 30 -1.28 17.26 -3.75
CA ALA A 30 -1.79 17.93 -2.56
C ALA A 30 -3.08 17.23 -2.08
N PRO A 31 -3.52 17.42 -0.83
CA PRO A 31 -4.82 16.96 -0.38
C PRO A 31 -5.94 17.46 -1.29
N ALA A 32 -6.93 16.60 -1.57
CA ALA A 32 -8.06 16.93 -2.43
C ALA A 32 -9.36 16.95 -1.63
N ASP A 33 -10.08 18.07 -1.64
CA ASP A 33 -11.35 18.24 -0.92
C ASP A 33 -12.54 17.63 -1.67
N ILE A 34 -12.41 17.42 -2.98
CA ILE A 34 -13.48 16.89 -3.85
C ILE A 34 -12.94 15.66 -4.54
N CYS A 35 -13.62 14.53 -4.32
CA CYS A 35 -13.31 13.30 -5.00
C CYS A 35 -14.58 12.73 -5.65
N MET A 36 -14.40 12.11 -6.83
CA MET A 36 -15.52 11.46 -7.52
C MET A 36 -16.02 10.26 -6.70
N GLU A 37 -17.32 10.03 -6.69
CA GLU A 37 -17.95 8.97 -5.89
C GLU A 37 -18.19 7.67 -6.68
N ALA A 38 -17.41 7.41 -7.74
CA ALA A 38 -17.51 6.14 -8.45
C ALA A 38 -16.84 5.04 -7.63
N LEU A 39 -17.49 3.89 -7.50
CA LEU A 39 -16.91 2.73 -6.83
C LEU A 39 -15.83 2.10 -7.74
N ILE A 40 -14.59 2.16 -7.27
CA ILE A 40 -13.44 1.51 -7.87
C ILE A 40 -13.15 0.23 -7.09
N SER A 41 -12.87 -0.87 -7.80
CA SER A 41 -12.41 -2.12 -7.20
C SER A 41 -11.29 -2.75 -8.01
N GLY A 42 -10.40 -3.47 -7.34
CA GLY A 42 -9.29 -4.16 -8.00
C GLY A 42 -8.40 -4.90 -7.01
N VAL A 43 -7.70 -5.92 -7.49
CA VAL A 43 -6.63 -6.57 -6.72
C VAL A 43 -5.39 -5.70 -6.81
N LEU A 44 -4.81 -5.34 -5.67
CA LEU A 44 -3.55 -4.61 -5.63
C LEU A 44 -2.41 -5.55 -6.06
N VAL A 45 -1.68 -5.21 -7.11
CA VAL A 45 -0.59 -6.05 -7.65
C VAL A 45 0.69 -5.25 -7.83
N PRO A 46 1.89 -5.87 -7.71
CA PRO A 46 3.13 -5.18 -8.02
C PRO A 46 3.23 -4.88 -9.51
N HIS A 47 3.79 -3.71 -9.86
CA HIS A 47 4.00 -3.32 -11.25
C HIS A 47 5.36 -2.65 -11.44
N ALA A 48 6.17 -3.14 -12.37
CA ALA A 48 7.57 -2.73 -12.54
C ALA A 48 7.74 -1.22 -12.85
N GLY A 49 6.77 -0.60 -13.54
CA GLY A 49 6.83 0.82 -13.91
C GLY A 49 6.03 1.76 -13.00
N TRP A 50 5.10 1.25 -12.20
CA TRP A 50 4.16 2.07 -11.41
C TRP A 50 4.27 1.82 -9.90
N GLY A 51 5.10 0.85 -9.51
CA GLY A 51 5.15 0.31 -8.15
C GLY A 51 3.97 -0.61 -7.86
N LEU A 52 2.77 -0.04 -7.91
CA LEU A 52 1.50 -0.73 -7.69
C LEU A 52 0.54 -0.49 -8.86
N ALA A 53 -0.26 -1.50 -9.18
CA ALA A 53 -1.37 -1.43 -10.12
C ALA A 53 -2.64 -2.00 -9.49
N LEU A 54 -3.79 -1.64 -10.05
CA LEU A 54 -5.05 -2.34 -9.78
C LEU A 54 -5.33 -3.30 -10.92
N GLN A 55 -5.49 -4.58 -10.60
CA GLN A 55 -5.91 -5.60 -11.52
C GLN A 55 -7.42 -5.84 -11.40
N THR A 56 -8.14 -5.72 -12.51
CA THR A 56 -9.57 -6.02 -12.57
C THR A 56 -9.77 -7.54 -12.40
N PRO A 57 -10.53 -7.98 -11.37
CA PRO A 57 -10.85 -9.40 -11.21
C PRO A 57 -11.59 -9.96 -12.44
N GLY A 58 -11.18 -11.14 -12.90
CA GLY A 58 -11.82 -11.83 -14.03
C GLY A 58 -11.27 -11.46 -15.41
N THR A 59 -10.90 -10.19 -15.66
CA THR A 59 -10.27 -9.79 -16.94
C THR A 59 -8.75 -9.73 -16.88
N GLY A 60 -8.19 -9.45 -15.70
CA GLY A 60 -6.74 -9.30 -15.53
C GLY A 60 -6.18 -7.97 -16.05
N GLU A 61 -7.03 -7.09 -16.57
CA GLU A 61 -6.66 -5.76 -17.05
C GLU A 61 -6.05 -4.92 -15.93
N LEU A 62 -5.05 -4.13 -16.27
CA LEU A 62 -4.34 -3.28 -15.31
C LEU A 62 -4.77 -1.82 -15.48
N SER A 63 -5.02 -1.18 -14.34
CA SER A 63 -5.22 0.26 -14.24
C SER A 63 -4.10 0.87 -13.39
N ARG A 64 -3.70 2.11 -13.72
CA ARG A 64 -2.68 2.83 -12.96
C ARG A 64 -3.35 3.66 -11.86
N PRO A 65 -3.22 3.30 -10.58
CA PRO A 65 -3.77 4.10 -9.50
C PRO A 65 -2.98 5.40 -9.29
N VAL A 66 -3.70 6.48 -9.03
CA VAL A 66 -3.21 7.66 -8.34
C VAL A 66 -3.79 7.58 -6.94
N PHE A 67 -2.90 7.37 -5.97
CA PHE A 67 -3.27 7.25 -4.57
C PHE A 67 -3.49 8.64 -3.95
N PRO A 68 -4.19 8.71 -2.80
CA PRO A 68 -4.34 9.96 -2.07
C PRO A 68 -2.99 10.59 -1.72
N PHE A 69 -3.01 11.89 -1.46
CA PHE A 69 -1.82 12.61 -1.03
C PHE A 69 -1.22 11.96 0.24
N GLY A 70 0.10 11.96 0.36
CA GLY A 70 0.80 11.42 1.54
C GLY A 70 0.95 9.90 1.59
N TYR A 71 0.19 9.14 0.79
CA TYR A 71 0.31 7.68 0.73
C TYR A 71 1.68 7.24 0.24
N ARG A 72 2.14 6.09 0.75
CA ARG A 72 3.44 5.50 0.44
C ARG A 72 3.31 4.01 0.16
N ALA A 73 4.26 3.47 -0.57
CA ALA A 73 4.42 2.04 -0.71
C ALA A 73 5.81 1.60 -0.26
N ALA A 74 5.90 0.45 0.40
CA ALA A 74 7.16 -0.12 0.87
C ALA A 74 7.12 -1.65 0.75
N VAL A 75 8.30 -2.25 0.57
CA VAL A 75 8.46 -3.70 0.65
C VAL A 75 8.18 -4.15 2.08
N ASP A 76 7.28 -5.12 2.23
CA ASP A 76 6.88 -5.76 3.48
C ASP A 76 6.92 -7.29 3.26
N GLY A 77 8.07 -7.92 3.57
CA GLY A 77 8.31 -9.33 3.29
C GLY A 77 8.33 -9.64 1.77
N ASP A 78 7.48 -10.57 1.34
CA ASP A 78 7.29 -10.94 -0.07
C ASP A 78 6.31 -10.01 -0.83
N ARG A 79 5.75 -9.01 -0.13
CA ARG A 79 4.68 -8.16 -0.65
C ARG A 79 5.09 -6.70 -0.67
N VAL A 80 4.28 -5.89 -1.34
CA VAL A 80 4.33 -4.43 -1.21
C VAL A 80 3.14 -3.98 -0.37
N ALA A 81 3.42 -3.27 0.71
CA ALA A 81 2.43 -2.63 1.56
C ALA A 81 2.10 -1.24 1.02
N LEU A 82 0.82 -0.90 0.97
CA LEU A 82 0.30 0.46 0.82
C LEU A 82 0.04 1.02 2.21
N VAL A 83 0.54 2.22 2.46
CA VAL A 83 0.56 2.88 3.76
C VAL A 83 -0.02 4.28 3.60
N ASP A 84 -0.88 4.71 4.51
CA ASP A 84 -1.44 6.07 4.51
C ASP A 84 -0.40 7.12 4.97
N GLU A 85 -0.79 8.39 4.98
CA GLU A 85 0.06 9.51 5.43
C GLU A 85 0.53 9.35 6.89
N ASP A 86 -0.34 8.79 7.75
CA ASP A 86 -0.08 8.53 9.16
C ASP A 86 0.84 7.32 9.41
N GLY A 87 1.22 6.60 8.35
CA GLY A 87 2.03 5.39 8.45
C GLY A 87 1.23 4.14 8.85
N ARG A 88 -0.11 4.17 8.75
CA ARG A 88 -0.95 2.99 8.96
C ARG A 88 -1.00 2.15 7.69
N LEU A 89 -0.95 0.85 7.88
CA LEU A 89 -1.12 -0.10 6.79
C LEU A 89 -2.58 -0.04 6.28
N VAL A 90 -2.74 0.18 4.98
CA VAL A 90 -4.04 0.19 4.29
C VAL A 90 -4.31 -1.14 3.60
N ALA A 91 -3.34 -1.63 2.82
CA ALA A 91 -3.47 -2.88 2.05
C ALA A 91 -2.10 -3.47 1.72
N ARG A 92 -2.08 -4.71 1.23
CA ARG A 92 -0.90 -5.36 0.64
C ARG A 92 -1.21 -5.85 -0.77
N THR A 93 -0.15 -6.05 -1.56
CA THR A 93 -0.30 -6.78 -2.83
C THR A 93 -0.95 -8.15 -2.60
N GLY A 94 -1.93 -8.48 -3.44
CA GLY A 94 -2.80 -9.65 -3.32
C GLY A 94 -4.17 -9.34 -2.71
N ASP A 95 -4.32 -8.22 -2.00
CA ASP A 95 -5.59 -7.82 -1.42
C ASP A 95 -6.53 -7.27 -2.49
N LEU A 96 -7.80 -7.67 -2.45
CA LEU A 96 -8.87 -6.99 -3.16
C LEU A 96 -9.22 -5.72 -2.41
N ILE A 97 -9.13 -4.57 -3.08
CA ILE A 97 -9.51 -3.29 -2.49
C ILE A 97 -10.76 -2.71 -3.14
N GLN A 98 -11.46 -1.88 -2.39
CA GLN A 98 -12.49 -0.97 -2.86
C GLN A 98 -12.18 0.45 -2.42
N SER A 99 -12.59 1.43 -3.22
CA SER A 99 -12.40 2.85 -2.95
C SER A 99 -13.46 3.64 -3.70
N SER A 100 -13.83 4.83 -3.21
CA SER A 100 -14.38 5.83 -4.12
C SER A 100 -13.26 6.39 -5.00
N GLY A 101 -13.63 7.02 -6.11
CA GLY A 101 -12.66 7.54 -7.05
C GLY A 101 -13.26 7.83 -8.42
N GLY A 102 -12.38 7.86 -9.42
CA GLY A 102 -12.82 7.91 -10.80
C GLY A 102 -11.73 7.64 -11.81
N PHE A 103 -12.17 7.33 -13.02
CA PHE A 103 -11.30 7.04 -14.15
C PHE A 103 -10.93 8.34 -14.87
N VAL A 104 -9.64 8.52 -15.14
CA VAL A 104 -9.07 9.65 -15.87
C VAL A 104 -8.25 9.08 -17.05
N GLY A 105 -8.54 9.51 -18.28
CA GLY A 105 -7.84 9.03 -19.49
C GLY A 105 -8.63 8.01 -20.35
N GLY A 106 -8.11 7.73 -21.55
CA GLY A 106 -8.73 6.88 -22.59
C GLY A 106 -8.18 5.45 -22.67
N GLU A 107 -8.71 4.66 -23.62
CA GLU A 107 -8.52 3.20 -23.73
C GLU A 107 -7.06 2.71 -23.61
N GLY A 108 -6.87 1.59 -22.89
CA GLY A 108 -5.65 0.80 -22.88
C GLY A 108 -5.00 0.60 -21.51
N ASN A 109 -5.01 1.63 -20.65
CA ASN A 109 -4.56 1.58 -19.24
C ASN A 109 -5.10 2.82 -18.52
N PRO A 110 -6.35 2.83 -18.04
CA PRO A 110 -6.92 4.04 -17.47
C PRO A 110 -6.16 4.44 -16.20
N LEU A 111 -5.95 5.75 -16.04
CA LEU A 111 -5.52 6.32 -14.77
C LEU A 111 -6.74 6.27 -13.84
N VAL A 112 -6.57 5.83 -12.61
CA VAL A 112 -7.68 5.73 -11.65
C VAL A 112 -7.30 6.48 -10.40
N VAL A 113 -8.01 7.57 -10.12
CA VAL A 113 -7.81 8.36 -8.91
C VAL A 113 -8.59 7.70 -7.79
N LEU A 114 -7.93 7.41 -6.67
CA LEU A 114 -8.52 6.85 -5.46
C LEU A 114 -8.69 7.95 -4.41
N CYS A 115 -9.80 7.93 -3.69
CA CYS A 115 -10.08 8.92 -2.67
C CYS A 115 -9.49 8.54 -1.31
N ASP A 116 -9.04 9.56 -0.60
CA ASP A 116 -8.56 9.47 0.78
C ASP A 116 -9.61 8.87 1.70
N ASP A 117 -9.18 8.15 2.74
CA ASP A 117 -10.04 7.50 3.75
C ASP A 117 -11.10 6.51 3.22
N THR A 118 -11.13 6.21 1.92
CA THR A 118 -12.14 5.29 1.34
C THR A 118 -11.57 3.95 0.89
N ILE A 119 -10.24 3.83 0.84
CA ILE A 119 -9.57 2.61 0.43
C ILE A 119 -9.72 1.56 1.54
N MET A 120 -10.42 0.48 1.23
CA MET A 120 -10.67 -0.63 2.16
C MET A 120 -10.33 -1.97 1.51
N VAL A 121 -9.74 -2.89 2.30
CA VAL A 121 -9.59 -4.29 1.88
C VAL A 121 -10.94 -4.99 2.01
N VAL A 122 -11.38 -5.60 0.91
CA VAL A 122 -12.56 -6.45 0.88
C VAL A 122 -12.15 -7.84 1.37
N GLY A 123 -12.65 -8.23 2.55
CA GLY A 123 -12.41 -9.57 3.08
C GLY A 123 -12.93 -10.66 2.13
N PRO A 124 -12.39 -11.89 2.20
CA PRO A 124 -12.96 -13.01 1.45
C PRO A 124 -14.44 -13.15 1.86
N GLY A 125 -15.34 -13.14 0.87
CA GLY A 125 -16.77 -13.33 1.12
C GLY A 125 -17.00 -14.58 1.95
N ALA A 126 -17.78 -14.44 3.03
CA ALA A 126 -18.22 -15.54 3.87
C ALA A 126 -19.02 -16.59 3.07
#